data_AF-A0A355G9Y7-F1
#
_entry.id   AF-A0A355G9Y7-F1
#
_cell.length_a   1.000
_cell.length_b   1.000
_cell.length_c   1.000
_cell.angle_alpha   90.00
_cell.angle_beta   90.00
_cell.angle_gamma   90.00
#
_symmetry.space_group_name_H-M   'P 1'
#
loop_
_entity.id
_entity.type
_entity.pdbx_description
1 polymer ?
#
loop_
_entity_poly.entity_id
_entity_poly.type
_entity_poly.pdbx_seq_one_letter_code
_entity_poly.pdbx_strand_id
1 'polypeptide(L)' 'MGLFDRQESGNLEKAKPLAARMRPRSLDEFVGQSHFLGEGKLLRRILAADRIGSLIFYGSPGTGKTSLAELIAL' A
#
# COMPACT_ATOMS: atom_id res chain seq x y z
N MET A 1 3.61 -28.19 0.56
CA MET A 1 3.21 -27.56 1.84
C MET A 1 3.66 -28.46 2.95
N GLY A 2 4.59 -27.99 3.78
CA GLY A 2 5.03 -28.67 4.98
C GLY A 2 3.93 -28.72 6.04
N LEU A 3 4.09 -29.64 6.99
CA LEU A 3 3.13 -29.89 8.07
C LEU A 3 2.89 -28.65 8.96
N PHE A 4 3.87 -27.74 9.04
CA PHE A 4 3.87 -26.59 9.95
C PHE A 4 3.66 -25.23 9.28
N ASP A 5 3.59 -25.16 7.94
CA ASP A 5 3.52 -23.89 7.18
C ASP A 5 2.39 -22.96 7.67
N ARG A 6 1.24 -23.55 8.01
CA ARG A 6 0.04 -22.82 8.46
C ARG A 6 0.25 -22.21 9.86
N GLN A 7 0.94 -22.92 10.75
CA GLN A 7 1.25 -22.45 12.11
C GLN A 7 2.33 -21.37 12.08
N GLU A 8 3.34 -21.54 11.23
CA GLU A 8 4.44 -20.57 11.05
C GLU A 8 3.93 -19.24 10.50
N SER A 9 3.07 -19.27 9.48
CA SER A 9 2.43 -18.08 8.91
C SER A 9 1.59 -17.33 9.94
N GLY A 10 0.83 -18.05 10.77
CA GLY A 10 0.03 -17.45 11.84
C GLY A 10 0.89 -16.77 12.92
N ASN A 11 2.07 -17.30 13.22
CA ASN A 11 3.01 -16.71 14.17
C ASN A 11 3.68 -15.46 13.60
N LEU A 12 4.07 -15.49 12.32
CA LEU A 12 4.62 -14.35 11.60
C LEU A 12 3.62 -13.17 11.57
N GLU A 13 2.35 -13.42 11.27
CA GLU A 13 1.32 -12.37 11.28
C GLU A 13 1.13 -11.74 12.67
N LYS A 14 1.15 -12.54 13.74
CA LYS A 14 1.04 -12.03 15.13
C LYS A 14 2.25 -11.22 15.55
N ALA A 15 3.44 -11.58 15.07
CA ALA A 15 4.70 -10.89 15.37
C ALA A 15 4.87 -9.58 14.58
N LYS A 16 4.04 -9.30 13.57
CA LYS A 16 4.17 -8.09 12.76
C LYS A 16 3.97 -6.80 13.60
N PRO A 17 4.84 -5.79 13.40
CA PRO A 17 4.63 -4.47 13.99
C PRO A 17 3.27 -3.87 13.61
N LEU A 18 2.71 -3.02 14.48
CA LEU A 18 1.43 -2.35 14.21
C LEU A 18 1.47 -1.59 12.88
N ALA A 19 2.56 -0.88 12.59
CA ALA A 19 2.72 -0.14 11.34
C ALA A 19 2.60 -1.02 10.09
N ALA A 20 3.08 -2.27 10.14
CA ALA A 20 2.92 -3.23 9.03
C ALA A 20 1.47 -3.73 8.94
N ARG A 21 0.82 -3.98 10.08
CA ARG A 21 -0.58 -4.44 10.14
C ARG A 21 -1.60 -3.38 9.73
N MET A 22 -1.28 -2.10 9.93
CA MET A 22 -2.12 -0.95 9.57
C MET A 22 -1.87 -0.44 8.15
N ARG A 23 -1.05 -1.12 7.33
CA ARG A 23 -0.89 -0.70 5.94
C ARG A 23 -2.22 -0.81 5.21
N PRO A 24 -2.60 0.23 4.45
CA PRO A 24 -3.83 0.23 3.67
C PRO A 24 -3.78 -0.88 2.60
N ARG A 25 -4.95 -1.46 2.31
CA ARG A 25 -5.15 -2.53 1.31
C ARG A 25 -5.79 -2.03 0.03
N SER A 26 -6.34 -0.82 0.05
CA SER A 26 -6.88 -0.12 -1.11
C SER A 26 -6.49 1.35 -1.09
N LEU A 27 -6.62 2.02 -2.23
CA LEU A 27 -6.41 3.47 -2.31
C LEU A 27 -7.41 4.27 -1.46
N ASP A 28 -8.59 3.71 -1.17
CA ASP A 28 -9.63 4.35 -0.36
C ASP A 28 -9.31 4.32 1.14
N GLU A 29 -8.50 3.36 1.59
CA GLU A 29 -7.98 3.30 2.96
C GLU A 29 -6.80 4.27 3.19
N PHE A 30 -6.28 4.91 2.13
CA PHE A 30 -5.13 5.79 2.21
C PHE A 30 -5.52 7.20 2.71
N VAL A 31 -5.03 7.58 3.90
CA VAL A 31 -5.40 8.83 4.58
C VAL A 31 -4.41 9.98 4.31
N GLY A 32 -4.93 11.22 4.22
CA GLY A 32 -4.13 12.46 4.27
C GLY A 32 -3.64 12.99 2.91
N GLN A 33 -3.80 12.22 1.84
CA GLN A 33 -3.25 12.53 0.51
C GLN A 33 -4.32 12.75 -0.57
N SER A 34 -5.53 13.15 -0.17
CA SER A 34 -6.70 13.29 -1.06
C SER A 34 -6.51 14.32 -2.18
N HIS A 35 -5.59 15.27 -2.03
CA HIS A 35 -5.31 16.26 -3.07
C HIS A 35 -4.71 15.63 -4.33
N PHE A 36 -4.03 14.47 -4.22
CA PHE A 36 -3.47 13.75 -5.36
C PHE A 36 -4.04 12.33 -5.55
N LEU A 37 -4.54 11.67 -4.50
CA LEU A 37 -5.18 10.34 -4.53
C LEU A 37 -6.71 10.37 -4.58
N GLY A 38 -7.32 11.55 -4.43
CA GLY A 38 -8.78 11.68 -4.46
C GLY A 38 -9.37 11.22 -5.78
N GLU A 39 -10.68 10.99 -5.78
CA GLU A 39 -11.42 10.65 -6.99
C GLU A 39 -11.23 11.71 -8.08
N GLY A 40 -11.08 11.25 -9.33
CA GLY A 40 -10.85 12.11 -10.49
C GLY A 40 -9.46 12.77 -10.56
N LYS A 41 -8.58 12.59 -9.56
CA LYS A 41 -7.21 13.12 -9.59
C LYS A 41 -6.33 12.35 -10.58
N LEU A 42 -5.27 13.02 -11.05
CA LEU A 42 -4.38 12.52 -12.09
C LEU A 42 -3.88 11.11 -11.80
N LEU A 43 -3.34 10.87 -10.60
CA LEU A 43 -2.77 9.56 -10.26
C LEU A 43 -3.84 8.47 -10.26
N ARG A 44 -5.02 8.73 -9.66
CA ARG A 44 -6.14 7.78 -9.65
C ARG A 44 -6.69 7.48 -11.05
N ARG A 45 -6.68 8.46 -11.96
CA ARG A 45 -7.05 8.27 -13.37
C ARG A 45 -6.01 7.46 -14.14
N ILE A 46 -4.72 7.68 -13.90
CA ILE A 46 -3.63 6.91 -14.53
C ILE A 46 -3.70 5.44 -14.06
N LEU A 47 -3.89 5.24 -12.76
CA LEU A 47 -4.10 3.93 -12.14
C LEU A 47 -5.31 3.21 -12.77
N ALA A 48 -6.46 3.87 -12.83
CA ALA A 48 -7.67 3.29 -13.41
C ALA A 48 -7.55 2.99 -14.93
N ALA A 49 -6.67 3.70 -15.63
CA ALA A 49 -6.42 3.48 -17.05
C ALA A 49 -5.31 2.45 -17.33
N ASP A 50 -4.67 1.90 -16.29
CA ASP A 50 -3.52 0.99 -16.37
C ASP A 50 -2.37 1.52 -17.25
N ARG A 51 -2.07 2.83 -17.11
CA ARG A 51 -1.03 3.54 -17.90
C ARG A 51 0.12 4.03 -17.03
N ILE A 52 0.52 3.24 -16.05
CA ILE A 52 1.56 3.65 -15.10
C ILE A 52 2.93 3.51 -15.75
N GLY A 53 3.66 4.62 -15.79
CA GLY A 53 5.10 4.63 -16.07
C GLY A 53 5.92 4.67 -14.78
N SER A 54 7.21 4.95 -14.90
CA SER A 54 8.10 5.15 -13.74
C SER A 54 7.64 6.34 -12.89
N LEU A 55 7.49 6.13 -11.58
CA LEU A 55 7.08 7.15 -10.60
C LEU A 55 8.15 7.34 -9.53
N ILE A 56 8.33 8.58 -9.07
CA ILE A 56 9.18 8.92 -7.92
C ILE A 56 8.28 9.47 -6.81
N PHE A 57 8.24 8.78 -5.67
CA PHE A 57 7.55 9.27 -4.47
C PHE A 57 8.53 9.98 -3.53
N TYR A 58 8.30 11.27 -3.28
CA TYR A 58 9.12 12.10 -2.40
C TYR A 58 8.29 12.71 -1.27
N GLY A 59 8.89 12.87 -0.08
CA GLY A 59 8.26 13.51 1.08
C GLY A 59 8.84 13.03 2.40
N SER A 60 8.42 13.65 3.51
CA SER A 60 8.87 13.37 4.88
C SER A 60 8.72 11.89 5.29
N PRO A 61 9.51 11.38 6.25
CA PRO A 61 9.35 10.01 6.74
C PRO A 61 7.93 9.76 7.28
N GLY A 62 7.40 8.55 7.10
CA GLY A 62 6.07 8.17 7.60
C GLY A 62 4.86 8.62 6.76
N THR A 63 5.06 9.33 5.64
CA THR A 63 3.93 9.82 4.78
C THR A 63 3.27 8.74 3.90
N GLY A 64 3.62 7.47 4.07
CA GLY A 64 2.98 6.36 3.35
C GLY A 64 3.50 6.09 1.93
N LYS A 65 4.67 6.61 1.55
CA LYS A 65 5.28 6.36 0.22
C LYS A 65 5.44 4.88 -0.12
N THR A 66 6.01 4.10 0.81
CA THR A 66 6.19 2.65 0.63
C THR A 66 4.84 1.95 0.50
N SER A 67 3.88 2.30 1.37
CA SER A 67 2.52 1.73 1.31
C SER A 67 1.83 2.06 -0.01
N LEU A 68 2.01 3.28 -0.55
CA LEU A 68 1.44 3.68 -1.83
C LEU A 68 2.08 2.91 -2.98
N ALA A 69 3.40 2.72 -2.98
CA ALA A 69 4.07 1.91 -3.99
C ALA A 69 3.58 0.46 -3.98
N GLU A 70 3.38 -0.13 -2.80
CA GLU A 70 2.83 -1.49 -2.66
C GLU A 70 1.39 -1.57 -3.16
N LEU A 71 0.53 -0.59 -2.83
CA LEU A 71 -0.86 -0.54 -3.32
C LEU A 71 -0.96 -0.43 -4.84
N ILE A 72 0.00 0.23 -5.48
CA ILE A 72 0.01 0.41 -6.94
C ILE A 72 0.54 -0.85 -7.66
N ALA A 73 1.36 -1.64 -6.97
CA ALA A 73 1.94 -2.87 -7.52
C ALA A 73 1.02 -4.10 -7.40
N LEU A 74 -0.02 -4.02 -6.56
CA LEU A 74 -1.06 -5.04 -6.37
C LEU A 74 -2.13 -4.96 -7.46
#